data_AF-A0A969YKC1-F1
#
_entry.id   AF-A0A969YKC1-F1
#
_cell.length_a   1.000
_cell.length_b   1.000
_cell.length_c   1.000
_cell.angle_alpha   90.00
_cell.angle_beta   90.00
_cell.angle_gamma   90.00
#
_symmetry.space_group_name_H-M   'P 1'
#
loop_
_entity.id
_entity.type
_entity.pdbx_description
1 polymer ?
#
loop_
_entity_poly.entity_id
_entity_poly.type
_entity_poly.pdbx_seq_one_letter_code
_entity_poly.pdbx_strand_id
1 'polypeptide(L)'
;MNRKFKPILLVVLLVSVLIPHALASDEFTQEIAQRAVIVAMTNCQSIDVFMDDGNHYDPSKFHSYADETECKMGVYEEGIWTAIGENTWHVENLKLVMIVYDTYLRITCDVTFDGADYILSNGTKIIASLKYLNSDDPSWQDIENIEPNEYHPYLTVSPNLIKDDRNTDGLTP
;
A
#
# COMPACT_ATOMS: atom_id res chain seq x y z
N MET A 1 21.54 25.27 77.05
CA MET A 1 21.06 25.73 75.73
C MET A 1 21.72 24.89 74.65
N ASN A 2 20.97 23.99 74.00
CA ASN A 2 21.40 23.25 72.82
C ASN A 2 20.13 22.87 72.03
N ARG A 3 19.82 23.61 70.96
CA ARG A 3 18.69 23.30 70.07
C ARG A 3 19.22 22.55 68.85
N LYS A 4 18.80 21.30 68.71
CA LYS A 4 19.00 20.46 67.52
C LYS A 4 18.18 21.02 66.35
N PHE A 5 18.82 21.29 65.23
CA PHE A 5 18.17 21.52 63.94
C PHE A 5 17.67 20.18 63.36
N LYS A 6 16.43 20.14 62.87
CA LYS A 6 15.92 19.08 61.98
C LYS A 6 15.85 19.66 60.56
N PRO A 7 16.26 18.93 59.50
CA PRO A 7 16.08 19.39 58.14
C PRO A 7 14.64 19.15 57.67
N ILE A 8 14.07 20.14 56.99
CA ILE A 8 12.79 20.04 56.28
C ILE A 8 13.10 19.44 54.91
N LEU A 9 12.51 18.28 54.62
CA LEU A 9 12.59 17.61 53.32
C LEU A 9 11.69 18.39 52.34
N LEU A 10 12.31 19.07 51.38
CA LEU A 10 11.61 19.74 50.29
C LEU A 10 11.18 18.68 49.26
N VAL A 11 9.89 18.33 49.25
CA VAL A 11 9.31 17.47 48.21
C VAL A 11 9.02 18.34 47.00
N VAL A 12 9.83 18.19 45.94
CA VAL A 12 9.56 18.78 44.63
C VAL A 12 8.45 17.96 43.98
N LEU A 13 7.24 18.51 43.95
CA LEU A 13 6.14 17.95 43.16
C LEU A 13 6.42 18.29 41.68
N LEU A 14 6.91 17.32 40.91
CA LEU A 14 6.87 17.40 39.45
C LEU A 14 5.40 17.26 39.04
N VAL A 15 4.77 18.37 38.65
CA VAL A 15 3.49 18.32 37.93
C VAL A 15 3.84 17.99 36.48
N SER A 16 3.84 16.70 36.16
CA SER A 16 3.84 16.25 34.77
C SER A 16 2.55 16.76 34.11
N VAL A 17 2.71 17.66 33.15
CA VAL A 17 1.64 18.04 32.24
C VAL A 17 1.26 16.78 31.47
N LEU A 18 0.10 16.22 31.80
CA LEU A 18 -0.62 15.28 30.94
C LEU A 18 -0.98 16.05 29.67
N ILE A 19 -0.11 15.98 28.67
CA ILE A 19 -0.53 16.18 27.29
C ILE A 19 -1.51 15.03 27.04
N PRO A 20 -2.81 15.28 26.81
CA PRO A 20 -3.67 14.23 26.32
C PRO A 20 -3.03 13.76 25.02
N HIS A 21 -2.58 12.51 25.01
CA HIS A 21 -2.24 11.78 23.80
C HIS A 21 -3.52 11.80 22.98
N ALA A 22 -3.65 12.80 22.10
CA ALA A 22 -4.61 12.74 21.02
C ALA A 22 -4.31 11.41 20.35
N LEU A 23 -5.30 10.51 20.35
CA LEU A 23 -5.28 9.29 19.56
C LEU A 23 -4.77 9.71 18.18
N ALA A 24 -3.60 9.22 17.78
CA ALA A 24 -3.15 9.39 16.42
C ALA A 24 -4.30 8.89 15.56
N SER A 25 -4.91 9.78 14.78
CA SER A 25 -5.59 9.32 13.57
C SER A 25 -4.58 8.44 12.87
N ASP A 26 -4.96 7.21 12.47
CA ASP A 26 -4.11 6.39 11.60
C ASP A 26 -3.83 7.22 10.35
N GLU A 27 -2.72 7.96 10.34
CA GLU A 27 -2.35 8.84 9.25
C GLU A 27 -2.18 7.94 8.03
N PHE A 28 -2.74 8.35 6.89
CA PHE A 28 -2.57 7.63 5.64
C PHE A 28 -1.09 7.67 5.21
N THR A 29 -0.32 6.68 5.64
CA THR A 29 1.12 6.61 5.43
C THR A 29 1.46 6.14 4.02
N GLN A 30 2.70 6.39 3.59
CA GLN A 30 3.25 5.83 2.35
C GLN A 30 3.14 4.30 2.32
N GLU A 31 3.35 3.66 3.46
CA GLU A 31 3.33 2.20 3.59
C GLU A 31 1.91 1.65 3.37
N ILE A 32 0.89 2.31 3.91
CA ILE A 32 -0.52 2.00 3.63
C ILE A 32 -0.83 2.22 2.14
N ALA A 33 -0.36 3.33 1.56
CA ALA A 33 -0.56 3.61 0.13
C ALA A 33 0.09 2.53 -0.76
N GLN A 34 1.29 2.07 -0.40
CA GLN A 34 1.97 0.99 -1.10
C GLN A 34 1.21 -0.33 -0.99
N ARG A 35 0.70 -0.70 0.19
CA ARG A 35 -0.14 -1.90 0.35
C ARG A 35 -1.35 -1.86 -0.58
N ALA A 36 -2.02 -0.71 -0.68
CA ALA A 36 -3.15 -0.54 -1.59
C ALA A 36 -2.75 -0.78 -3.06
N VAL A 37 -1.61 -0.24 -3.51
CA VAL A 37 -1.11 -0.48 -4.88
C VAL A 37 -0.85 -1.96 -5.12
N ILE A 38 -0.20 -2.63 -4.18
CA ILE A 38 0.14 -4.03 -4.30
C ILE A 38 -1.12 -4.92 -4.34
N VAL A 39 -2.11 -4.64 -3.50
CA VAL A 39 -3.39 -5.36 -3.49
C VAL A 39 -4.15 -5.15 -4.81
N ALA A 40 -4.22 -3.92 -5.31
CA ALA A 40 -4.86 -3.62 -6.58
C ALA A 40 -4.21 -4.40 -7.73
N MET A 41 -2.87 -4.41 -7.80
CA MET A 41 -2.14 -5.10 -8.86
C MET A 41 -2.19 -6.62 -8.73
N THR A 42 -2.24 -7.16 -7.51
CA THR A 42 -2.46 -8.60 -7.29
C THR A 42 -3.83 -9.01 -7.86
N ASN A 43 -4.89 -8.29 -7.49
CA ASN A 43 -6.25 -8.58 -7.96
C ASN A 43 -6.45 -8.31 -9.45
N CYS A 44 -5.74 -7.34 -10.03
CA CYS A 44 -5.73 -7.09 -11.48
C CYS A 44 -5.21 -8.28 -12.28
N GLN A 45 -4.38 -9.15 -11.69
CA GLN A 45 -3.73 -10.26 -12.37
C GLN A 45 -4.29 -11.63 -11.97
N SER A 46 -5.08 -11.68 -10.90
CA SER A 46 -5.75 -12.90 -10.45
C SER A 46 -6.88 -13.29 -11.39
N ILE A 47 -6.95 -14.56 -11.77
CA ILE A 47 -8.00 -15.10 -12.65
C ILE A 47 -9.18 -15.72 -11.86
N ASP A 48 -8.99 -15.96 -10.57
CA ASP A 48 -9.97 -16.55 -9.67
C ASP A 48 -10.90 -15.51 -9.01
N VAL A 49 -10.64 -14.22 -9.23
CA VAL A 49 -11.46 -13.10 -8.73
C VAL A 49 -12.61 -12.71 -9.66
N PHE A 50 -12.81 -13.43 -10.76
CA PHE A 50 -13.92 -13.18 -11.69
C PHE A 50 -15.21 -13.87 -11.23
N MET A 51 -16.35 -13.29 -11.65
CA MET A 51 -17.65 -13.96 -11.63
C MET A 51 -17.64 -15.19 -12.55
N ASP A 52 -18.64 -16.05 -12.42
CA ASP A 52 -18.76 -17.27 -13.24
C ASP A 52 -18.88 -16.99 -14.75
N ASP A 53 -19.18 -15.74 -15.14
CA ASP A 53 -19.18 -15.31 -16.54
C ASP A 53 -17.78 -15.09 -17.12
N GLY A 54 -16.74 -15.11 -16.29
CA GLY A 54 -15.34 -14.95 -16.67
C GLY A 54 -14.97 -13.57 -17.21
N ASN A 55 -15.86 -12.57 -17.14
CA ASN A 55 -15.65 -11.26 -17.75
C ASN A 55 -15.74 -10.11 -16.76
N HIS A 56 -16.43 -10.29 -15.63
CA HIS A 56 -16.57 -9.27 -14.61
C HIS A 56 -15.92 -9.70 -13.31
N TYR A 57 -15.30 -8.76 -12.60
CA TYR A 57 -14.76 -9.01 -11.29
C TYR A 57 -15.86 -9.26 -10.25
N ASP A 58 -15.57 -10.12 -9.29
CA ASP A 58 -16.32 -10.31 -8.04
C ASP A 58 -15.48 -9.77 -6.88
N PRO A 59 -15.75 -8.54 -6.39
CA PRO A 59 -14.99 -7.94 -5.29
C PRO A 59 -14.99 -8.76 -4.00
N SER A 60 -15.96 -9.66 -3.81
CA SER A 60 -15.99 -10.55 -2.64
C SER A 60 -14.89 -11.62 -2.66
N LYS A 61 -14.29 -11.86 -3.82
CA LYS A 61 -13.17 -12.79 -4.03
C LYS A 61 -11.80 -12.12 -3.97
N PHE A 62 -11.74 -10.79 -3.80
CA PHE A 62 -10.46 -10.08 -3.85
C PHE A 62 -9.51 -10.55 -2.76
N HIS A 63 -8.26 -10.77 -3.17
CA HIS A 63 -7.18 -11.15 -2.30
C HIS A 63 -6.74 -9.99 -1.42
N SER A 64 -6.43 -10.32 -0.17
CA SER A 64 -5.83 -9.39 0.77
C SER A 64 -4.31 -9.25 0.53
N TYR A 65 -3.72 -8.24 1.16
CA TYR A 65 -2.28 -8.05 1.21
C TYR A 65 -1.57 -9.26 1.81
N ALA A 66 -2.15 -9.90 2.81
CA ALA A 66 -1.58 -11.06 3.51
C ALA A 66 -1.78 -12.40 2.76
N ASP A 67 -2.57 -12.44 1.69
CA ASP A 67 -2.89 -13.69 1.00
C ASP A 67 -1.67 -14.27 0.26
N GLU A 68 -1.54 -15.60 0.32
CA GLU A 68 -0.50 -16.39 -0.36
C GLU A 68 -1.01 -16.97 -1.68
N THR A 69 -1.56 -16.11 -2.55
CA THR A 69 -1.98 -16.48 -3.91
C THR A 69 -0.78 -16.60 -4.87
N GLU A 70 -0.90 -17.39 -5.94
CA GLU A 70 0.15 -17.49 -6.96
C GLU A 70 0.39 -16.16 -7.70
N CYS A 71 -0.63 -15.28 -7.74
CA CYS A 71 -0.54 -13.95 -8.33
C CYS A 71 0.01 -12.88 -7.37
N LYS A 72 0.47 -13.28 -6.18
CA LYS A 72 0.99 -12.35 -5.15
C LYS A 72 2.12 -11.52 -5.72
N MET A 73 1.94 -10.20 -5.65
CA MET A 73 2.94 -9.24 -6.09
C MET A 73 3.96 -8.96 -4.97
N GLY A 74 5.24 -9.21 -5.24
CA GLY A 74 6.36 -8.72 -4.44
C GLY A 74 6.85 -7.35 -4.92
N VAL A 75 7.48 -6.58 -4.04
CA VAL A 75 8.15 -5.32 -4.43
C VAL A 75 9.54 -5.65 -4.97
N TYR A 76 9.81 -5.25 -6.20
CA TYR A 76 11.13 -5.38 -6.82
C TYR A 76 11.95 -4.09 -6.65
N GLU A 77 11.33 -2.93 -6.90
CA GLU A 77 11.88 -1.62 -6.59
C GLU A 77 10.77 -0.71 -6.09
N GLU A 78 11.02 0.02 -5.01
CA GLU A 78 10.05 0.86 -4.28
C GLU A 78 9.44 2.02 -5.10
N GLY A 79 10.12 2.45 -6.16
CA GLY A 79 9.76 3.67 -6.88
C GLY A 79 10.05 4.95 -6.06
N ILE A 80 9.47 6.06 -6.49
CA ILE A 80 9.57 7.36 -5.81
C ILE A 80 8.19 7.74 -5.30
N TRP A 81 8.06 7.93 -4.00
CA TRP A 81 6.81 8.30 -3.35
C TRP A 81 6.83 9.75 -2.91
N THR A 82 5.77 10.49 -3.26
CA THR A 82 5.60 11.90 -2.89
C THR A 82 4.19 12.12 -2.35
N ALA A 83 4.07 12.71 -1.16
CA ALA A 83 2.78 13.19 -0.68
C ALA A 83 2.37 14.44 -1.49
N ILE A 84 1.27 14.36 -2.22
CA ILE A 84 0.76 15.46 -3.07
C ILE A 84 -0.53 16.10 -2.52
N GLY A 85 -1.02 15.59 -1.39
CA GLY A 85 -2.15 16.12 -0.63
C GLY A 85 -2.20 15.53 0.77
N GLU A 86 -3.17 15.95 1.59
CA GLU A 86 -3.34 15.44 2.96
C GLU A 86 -3.66 13.94 2.98
N ASN A 87 -4.43 13.47 1.99
CA ASN A 87 -4.87 12.09 1.88
C ASN A 87 -4.47 11.45 0.54
N THR A 88 -3.40 11.94 -0.10
CA THR A 88 -2.99 11.46 -1.42
C THR A 88 -1.47 11.30 -1.54
N TRP A 89 -1.07 10.10 -1.95
CA TRP A 89 0.29 9.76 -2.34
C TRP A 89 0.39 9.58 -3.85
N HIS A 90 1.42 10.16 -4.45
CA HIS A 90 1.84 9.85 -5.81
C HIS A 90 3.01 8.86 -5.76
N VAL A 91 2.98 7.84 -6.59
CA VAL A 91 4.12 6.95 -6.81
C VAL A 91 4.56 6.98 -8.26
N GLU A 92 5.87 7.11 -8.48
CA GLU A 92 6.50 6.97 -9.78
C GLU A 92 7.33 5.69 -9.82
N ASN A 93 7.16 4.90 -10.89
CA ASN A 93 8.03 3.78 -11.23
C ASN A 93 8.16 2.71 -10.12
N LEU A 94 7.12 2.45 -9.33
CA LEU A 94 7.07 1.28 -8.46
C LEU A 94 7.14 0.03 -9.33
N LYS A 95 8.09 -0.86 -9.07
CA LYS A 95 8.23 -2.12 -9.80
C LYS A 95 7.82 -3.28 -8.91
N LEU A 96 6.90 -4.08 -9.42
CA LEU A 96 6.39 -5.28 -8.78
C LEU A 96 6.80 -6.51 -9.58
N VAL A 97 6.88 -7.65 -8.89
CA VAL A 97 7.16 -8.94 -9.48
C VAL A 97 6.13 -9.96 -9.02
N MET A 98 5.55 -10.69 -9.96
CA MET A 98 4.79 -11.90 -9.69
C MET A 98 5.75 -13.08 -9.74
N ILE A 99 6.31 -13.45 -8.57
CA ILE A 99 7.46 -14.35 -8.47
C ILE A 99 7.23 -15.69 -9.17
N VAL A 100 6.02 -16.26 -9.01
CA VAL A 100 5.66 -17.57 -9.58
C VAL A 100 5.76 -17.58 -11.11
N TYR A 101 5.50 -16.45 -11.75
CA TYR A 101 5.35 -16.33 -13.21
C TYR A 101 6.48 -15.53 -13.87
N ASP A 102 7.49 -15.08 -13.12
CA ASP A 102 8.59 -14.23 -13.60
C ASP A 102 8.11 -13.01 -14.42
N THR A 103 6.96 -12.45 -14.01
CA THR A 103 6.29 -11.34 -14.70
C THR A 103 6.46 -10.07 -13.88
N TYR A 104 6.87 -8.98 -14.55
CA TYR A 104 7.17 -7.71 -13.90
C TYR A 104 6.20 -6.64 -14.33
N LEU A 105 5.82 -5.82 -13.35
CA LEU A 105 4.95 -4.67 -13.54
C LEU A 105 5.70 -3.41 -13.12
N ARG A 106 5.51 -2.32 -13.86
CA ARG A 106 5.90 -0.97 -13.44
C ARG A 106 4.65 -0.12 -13.39
N ILE A 107 4.42 0.53 -12.25
CA ILE A 107 3.24 1.35 -12.03
C ILE A 107 3.62 2.77 -11.58
N THR A 108 2.92 3.73 -12.16
CA THR A 108 2.87 5.13 -11.72
C THR A 108 1.41 5.47 -11.53
N CYS A 109 1.01 6.00 -10.37
CA CYS A 109 -0.38 6.35 -10.07
C CYS A 109 -0.49 7.26 -8.84
N ASP A 110 -1.67 7.81 -8.64
CA ASP A 110 -2.08 8.42 -7.38
C ASP A 110 -2.87 7.42 -6.54
N VAL A 111 -2.66 7.43 -5.22
CA VAL A 111 -3.44 6.69 -4.24
C VAL A 111 -4.07 7.69 -3.28
N THR A 112 -5.40 7.75 -3.27
CA THR A 112 -6.16 8.68 -2.41
C THR A 112 -7.03 7.90 -1.44
N PHE A 113 -7.01 8.26 -0.15
CA PHE A 113 -8.00 7.77 0.81
C PHE A 113 -9.22 8.70 0.81
N ASP A 114 -10.40 8.18 0.46
CA ASP A 114 -11.64 8.98 0.33
C ASP A 114 -12.45 9.07 1.64
N GLY A 115 -11.96 8.42 2.71
CA GLY A 115 -12.63 8.28 3.99
C GLY A 115 -13.29 6.92 4.21
N ALA A 116 -13.42 6.10 3.17
CA ALA A 116 -13.91 4.73 3.23
C ALA A 116 -12.90 3.73 2.65
N ASP A 117 -12.39 4.00 1.44
CA ASP A 117 -11.53 3.11 0.66
C ASP A 117 -10.30 3.85 0.12
N TYR A 118 -9.29 3.09 -0.33
CA TYR A 118 -8.13 3.61 -1.05
C TYR A 118 -8.37 3.52 -2.54
N ILE A 119 -8.32 4.65 -3.22
CA ILE A 119 -8.62 4.78 -4.64
C ILE A 119 -7.33 5.01 -5.41
N LEU A 120 -7.04 4.11 -6.37
CA LEU A 120 -5.96 4.28 -7.32
C LEU A 120 -6.49 4.95 -8.59
N SER A 121 -5.87 6.04 -9.00
CA SER A 121 -6.27 6.83 -10.18
C SER A 121 -5.07 7.42 -10.90
N ASN A 122 -5.28 8.03 -12.07
CA ASN A 122 -4.24 8.64 -12.90
C ASN A 122 -3.10 7.65 -13.18
N GLY A 123 -3.45 6.38 -13.36
CA GLY A 123 -2.48 5.30 -13.36
C GLY A 123 -2.00 4.93 -14.75
N THR A 124 -0.71 4.65 -14.86
CA THR A 124 -0.12 3.94 -15.99
C THR A 124 0.55 2.67 -15.46
N LYS A 125 0.14 1.53 -15.98
CA LYS A 125 0.70 0.20 -15.70
C LYS A 125 1.42 -0.29 -16.93
N ILE A 126 2.62 -0.81 -16.75
CA ILE A 126 3.41 -1.45 -17.79
C ILE A 126 3.71 -2.88 -17.38
N ILE A 127 3.42 -3.84 -18.26
CA ILE A 127 3.76 -5.25 -18.06
C ILE A 127 4.81 -5.65 -19.10
N ALA A 128 5.91 -6.23 -18.63
CA ALA A 128 6.98 -6.71 -19.50
C ALA A 128 7.84 -7.73 -18.76
N SER A 129 8.76 -8.38 -19.47
CA SER A 129 9.89 -9.03 -18.81
C SER A 129 10.85 -7.99 -18.24
N LEU A 130 11.61 -8.35 -17.21
CA LEU A 130 12.51 -7.43 -16.49
C LEU A 130 13.44 -6.64 -17.43
N LYS A 131 13.96 -7.28 -18.48
CA LYS A 131 14.85 -6.68 -19.48
C LYS A 131 14.20 -5.49 -20.21
N TYR A 132 12.89 -5.54 -20.44
CA TYR A 132 12.17 -4.58 -21.27
C TYR A 132 11.28 -3.62 -20.48
N LEU A 133 11.21 -3.75 -19.15
CA LEU A 133 10.34 -2.93 -18.29
C LEU A 133 10.60 -1.42 -18.36
N ASN A 134 11.84 -1.04 -18.73
CA ASN A 134 12.26 0.34 -18.96
C ASN A 134 12.69 0.59 -20.42
N SER A 135 12.26 -0.26 -21.36
CA SER A 135 12.53 -0.04 -22.78
C SER A 135 11.82 1.21 -23.29
N ASP A 136 12.46 1.94 -24.19
CA ASP A 136 11.85 3.04 -24.95
C ASP A 136 11.05 2.55 -26.17
N ASP A 137 11.12 1.25 -26.48
CA ASP A 137 10.39 0.63 -27.58
C ASP A 137 9.10 -0.02 -27.03
N PRO A 138 7.93 0.56 -27.31
CA PRO A 138 6.65 0.09 -26.76
C PRO A 138 6.24 -1.28 -27.31
N SER A 139 6.89 -1.80 -28.36
CA SER A 139 6.58 -3.15 -28.87
C SER A 139 6.97 -4.28 -27.91
N TRP A 140 7.78 -3.98 -26.88
CA TRP A 140 8.19 -4.93 -25.84
C TRP A 140 7.39 -4.78 -24.53
N GLN A 141 6.39 -3.93 -24.52
CA GLN A 141 5.64 -3.53 -23.33
C GLN A 141 4.14 -3.62 -23.60
N ASP A 142 3.40 -4.19 -22.66
CA ASP A 142 1.98 -3.91 -22.56
C ASP A 142 1.81 -2.67 -21.71
N ILE A 143 1.18 -1.63 -22.25
CA ILE A 143 1.01 -0.33 -21.60
C ILE A 143 -0.47 -0.06 -21.47
N GLU A 144 -0.93 0.05 -20.22
CA GLU A 144 -2.32 0.28 -19.89
C GLU A 144 -2.46 1.55 -19.06
N ASN A 145 -3.41 2.40 -19.44
CA ASN A 145 -3.89 3.47 -18.57
C ASN A 145 -5.03 2.91 -17.72
N ILE A 146 -4.94 3.08 -16.42
CA ILE A 146 -5.87 2.51 -15.44
C ILE A 146 -6.56 3.62 -14.68
N GLU A 147 -7.89 3.52 -14.61
CA GLU A 147 -8.76 4.43 -13.87
C GLU A 147 -9.86 3.63 -13.18
N PRO A 148 -10.26 4.00 -11.95
CA PRO A 148 -11.26 3.29 -11.18
C PRO A 148 -12.63 3.46 -11.84
N ASN A 149 -13.25 2.33 -12.17
CA ASN A 149 -14.59 2.26 -12.76
C ASN A 149 -15.18 0.85 -12.57
N GLU A 150 -16.38 0.60 -13.10
CA GLU A 150 -17.07 -0.70 -12.99
C GLU A 150 -16.30 -1.89 -13.60
N TYR A 151 -15.43 -1.66 -14.57
CA TYR A 151 -14.58 -2.69 -15.20
C TYR A 151 -13.24 -2.86 -14.47
N HIS A 152 -12.81 -1.87 -13.68
CA HIS A 152 -11.59 -1.91 -12.88
C HIS A 152 -11.85 -1.75 -11.36
N PRO A 153 -12.75 -2.56 -10.76
CA PRO A 153 -13.09 -2.40 -9.35
C PRO A 153 -11.92 -2.72 -8.41
N TYR A 154 -10.89 -3.44 -8.87
CA TYR A 154 -9.66 -3.69 -8.12
C TYR A 154 -8.85 -2.43 -7.80
N LEU A 155 -9.14 -1.29 -8.45
CA LEU A 155 -8.52 0.01 -8.16
C LEU A 155 -9.16 0.72 -6.96
N THR A 156 -10.24 0.17 -6.39
CA THR A 156 -10.84 0.59 -5.13
C THR A 156 -10.55 -0.48 -4.09
N VAL A 157 -9.63 -0.18 -3.17
CA VAL A 157 -9.13 -1.14 -2.18
C VAL A 157 -9.69 -0.85 -0.81
N SER A 158 -10.41 -1.82 -0.25
CA SER A 158 -10.94 -1.71 1.11
C SER A 158 -9.83 -1.80 2.16
N PRO A 159 -9.90 -1.04 3.27
CA PRO A 159 -8.98 -1.17 4.38
C PRO A 159 -8.89 -2.61 4.95
N ASN A 160 -9.98 -3.37 4.85
CA ASN A 160 -10.00 -4.78 5.25
C ASN A 160 -9.03 -5.66 4.45
N LEU A 161 -8.69 -5.28 3.22
CA LEU A 161 -7.77 -6.03 2.38
C LEU A 161 -6.31 -5.72 2.69
N ILE A 162 -5.97 -4.65 3.42
CA ILE A 162 -4.56 -4.27 3.67
C ILE A 162 -4.17 -4.28 5.15
N LYS A 163 -5.13 -4.56 6.04
CA LYS A 163 -4.95 -4.49 7.50
C LYS A 163 -3.95 -5.51 8.06
N ASP A 164 -3.84 -6.69 7.44
CA ASP A 164 -3.04 -7.79 7.94
C ASP A 164 -1.68 -7.82 7.23
N ASP A 165 -0.61 -8.12 7.97
CA ASP A 165 0.75 -8.18 7.44
C ASP A 165 1.00 -9.45 6.61
N ARG A 166 1.93 -9.34 5.66
CA ARG A 166 2.42 -10.50 4.90
C ARG A 166 3.35 -11.36 5.73
N ASN A 167 3.31 -12.66 5.47
CA ASN A 167 4.48 -13.48 5.75
C ASN A 167 5.60 -13.09 4.78
N THR A 168 6.74 -12.67 5.33
CA THR A 168 7.90 -12.21 4.55
C THR A 168 8.77 -13.35 4.02
N ASP A 169 8.50 -14.59 4.42
CA ASP A 169 9.23 -15.77 3.95
C ASP A 169 9.07 -15.91 2.42
N GLY A 170 10.14 -15.71 1.66
CA GLY A 170 10.17 -15.90 0.20
C GLY A 170 9.78 -14.69 -0.66
N LEU A 171 9.64 -13.49 -0.09
CA LEU A 171 9.34 -12.25 -0.84
C LEU A 171 10.58 -11.45 -1.28
N THR A 172 11.78 -11.90 -0.91
CA THR A 172 13.02 -11.37 -1.45
C THR A 172 13.35 -12.08 -2.77
N PRO A 173 13.47 -11.35 -3.91
CA PRO A 173 13.99 -11.93 -5.15
C PRO A 173 15.42 -12.43 -5.01
#